data_AF-A0A8H2XAF0-F1
#
_entry.id   AF-A0A8H2XAF0-F1
#
_cell.length_a   1.000
_cell.length_b   1.000
_cell.length_c   1.000
_cell.angle_alpha   90.00
_cell.angle_beta   90.00
_cell.angle_gamma   90.00
#
_symmetry.space_group_name_H-M   'P 1'
#
loop_
_entity.id
_entity.type
_entity.pdbx_description
1 polymer ?
#
loop_
_entity_poly.entity_id
_entity_poly.type
_entity_poly.pdbx_seq_one_letter_code
_entity_poly.pdbx_strand_id
1 'polypeptide(L)'
;MCAEIADAVTHLHSCGIVHGDIKGANIVVSDDHTLKLVDFGTSFTSQYSLQFSGGAQSGATFTIRYTAPEIILEKSKHTMAGDVYGLGMTMLEVTTGLTPYYGVNEAAVLRRIVDGISPTQPEQFMPNDQAQANNLWALITRCWRPEPDDRPSAAEVADNMWDINLALNYGTIVSTMNLDEILTRLNLHGCKVTTNISNDFDQLLDKTPSDNVCCSTLNGKKVAIKCPKLNGSNRTLQDLAHELFVWSRCNHPNILTCMGATSLRGELAMVSPWLQNGSLLDYLARTPRRNRIKLVYELTEAVSYLRSKNIVHGDITIFNILVSDDHTLKLCGFNHARVIAYNNLQFPGLHTPKEEEVPELSFKVDRVAAVTTGLEILVGVPLSQTETQLVLQNAWVRELVQQEFWGNTLKEIHDKILRIKSRANQRKKLQPGNPPSKLRAATLLTILPSFVAVSFALLQWKEKQPSEQIALAQTALGGLLWMLWG
;
A
#
# COMPACT_ATOMS: atom_id res chain seq x y z
N MET A 1 9.99 25.88 2.96
CA MET A 1 10.09 26.66 4.21
C MET A 1 9.97 25.81 5.46
N CYS A 2 8.77 25.51 6.00
CA CYS A 2 8.65 24.78 7.28
C CYS A 2 9.33 23.40 7.30
N ALA A 3 9.30 22.66 6.19
CA ALA A 3 10.03 21.38 6.04
C ALA A 3 11.55 21.56 6.16
N GLU A 4 12.13 22.56 5.47
CA GLU A 4 13.56 22.85 5.50
C GLU A 4 14.04 23.31 6.89
N ILE A 5 13.21 24.08 7.60
CA ILE A 5 13.50 24.48 8.99
C ILE A 5 13.54 23.24 9.88
N ALA A 6 12.58 22.32 9.74
CA ALA A 6 12.56 21.06 10.50
C ALA A 6 13.76 20.16 10.17
N ASP A 7 14.19 20.09 8.91
CA ASP A 7 15.40 19.36 8.50
C ASP A 7 16.66 19.95 9.16
N ALA A 8 16.78 21.27 9.19
CA ALA A 8 17.91 21.93 9.85
C ALA A 8 17.97 21.59 11.35
N VAL A 9 16.82 21.62 12.05
CA VAL A 9 16.75 21.24 13.47
C VAL A 9 17.03 19.74 13.65
N THR A 10 16.52 18.89 12.75
CA THR A 10 16.81 17.44 12.75
C THR A 10 18.31 17.17 12.65
N HIS A 11 18.99 17.88 11.75
CA HIS A 11 20.44 17.76 11.60
C HIS A 11 21.17 18.17 12.88
N LEU A 12 20.80 19.29 13.52
CA LEU A 12 21.38 19.69 14.80
C LEU A 12 21.18 18.63 15.89
N HIS A 13 19.96 18.10 16.02
CA HIS A 13 19.64 17.08 17.01
C HIS A 13 20.40 15.77 16.76
N SER A 14 20.58 15.38 15.49
CA SER A 14 21.40 14.22 15.10
C SER A 14 22.87 14.36 15.50
N CYS A 15 23.37 15.60 15.58
CA CYS A 15 24.70 15.95 16.07
C CYS A 15 24.76 16.12 17.60
N GLY A 16 23.65 15.92 18.32
CA GLY A 16 23.60 16.13 19.77
C GLY A 16 23.61 17.60 20.20
N ILE A 17 23.27 18.52 19.29
CA ILE A 17 23.23 19.97 19.52
C ILE A 17 21.78 20.40 19.78
N VAL A 18 21.57 21.16 20.86
CA VAL A 18 20.32 21.87 21.12
C VAL A 18 20.53 23.33 20.73
N HIS A 19 19.64 23.89 19.91
CA HIS A 19 19.76 25.26 19.44
C HIS A 19 19.39 26.28 20.51
N GLY A 20 18.24 26.10 21.17
CA GLY A 20 17.75 26.90 22.29
C GLY A 20 16.99 28.18 21.94
N ASP A 21 16.89 28.57 20.66
CA ASP A 21 16.22 29.83 20.26
C ASP A 21 15.69 29.75 18.82
N ILE A 22 14.93 28.70 18.53
CA ILE A 22 14.27 28.52 17.23
C ILE A 22 13.12 29.52 17.10
N LYS A 23 13.27 30.50 16.20
CA LYS A 23 12.29 31.56 15.89
C LYS A 23 12.48 32.10 14.47
N GLY A 24 11.44 32.75 13.92
CA GLY A 24 11.50 33.34 12.58
C GLY A 24 12.65 34.33 12.38
N ALA A 25 12.98 35.14 13.39
CA ALA A 25 14.09 36.09 13.34
C ALA A 25 15.48 35.44 13.20
N ASN A 26 15.62 34.16 13.57
CA ASN A 26 16.87 33.39 13.46
C ASN A 26 16.90 32.53 12.19
N ILE A 27 15.97 32.73 11.27
CA ILE A 27 15.92 32.07 9.97
C ILE A 27 16.17 33.13 8.90
N VAL A 28 17.29 33.00 8.19
CA VAL A 28 17.64 33.89 7.09
C VAL A 28 17.52 33.17 5.75
N VAL A 29 17.12 33.92 4.72
CA VAL A 29 16.95 33.44 3.36
C VAL A 29 18.15 33.94 2.55
N SER A 30 18.93 33.06 1.91
CA SER A 30 20.00 33.48 1.01
C SER A 30 19.47 33.90 -0.37
N ASP A 31 20.33 34.53 -1.17
CA ASP A 31 19.98 35.02 -2.52
C ASP A 31 19.50 33.92 -3.48
N ASP A 32 19.87 32.67 -3.22
CA ASP A 32 19.40 31.46 -3.93
C ASP A 32 18.09 30.88 -3.36
N HIS A 33 17.42 31.62 -2.48
CA HIS A 33 16.20 31.23 -1.76
C HIS A 33 16.35 30.05 -0.80
N THR A 34 17.58 29.66 -0.44
CA THR A 34 17.82 28.63 0.57
C THR A 34 17.65 29.19 1.98
N LEU A 35 16.93 28.48 2.86
CA LEU A 35 16.84 28.84 4.27
C LEU A 35 18.08 28.41 5.05
N LYS A 36 18.55 29.28 5.96
CA LYS A 36 19.66 29.01 6.86
C LYS A 36 19.26 29.41 8.28
N LEU A 37 19.44 28.48 9.21
CA LEU A 37 19.27 28.71 10.64
C LEU A 37 20.54 29.38 11.19
N VAL A 38 20.39 30.48 11.89
CA VAL A 38 21.48 31.31 12.44
C VAL A 38 21.30 31.55 13.94
N ASP A 39 22.28 32.22 14.54
CA ASP A 39 22.32 32.60 15.97
C ASP A 39 22.36 31.42 16.95
N PHE A 40 23.56 30.85 17.09
CA PHE A 40 23.87 29.77 18.04
C PHE A 40 24.26 30.28 19.44
N GLY A 41 23.93 31.54 19.78
CA GLY A 41 24.32 32.17 21.05
C GLY A 41 23.77 31.47 22.30
N THR A 42 22.69 30.71 22.16
CA THR A 42 22.06 29.90 23.21
C THR A 42 22.27 28.39 23.04
N SER A 43 23.01 27.99 22.01
CA SER A 43 23.19 26.58 21.66
C SER A 43 24.21 25.90 22.57
N PHE A 44 23.99 24.62 22.84
CA PHE A 44 24.94 23.82 23.61
C PHE A 44 24.97 22.36 23.14
N THR A 45 26.08 21.68 23.40
CA THR A 45 26.29 20.28 22.99
C THR A 45 26.20 19.37 24.21
N SER A 46 25.58 18.20 24.05
CA SER A 46 25.50 17.20 25.13
C SER A 46 26.83 16.50 25.44
N GLN A 47 27.79 16.52 24.49
CA GLN A 47 29.06 15.78 24.58
C GLN A 47 30.26 16.64 25.00
N TYR A 48 30.20 17.97 24.86
CA TYR A 48 31.26 18.89 25.28
C TYR A 48 30.66 20.12 25.98
N SER A 49 31.11 20.38 27.21
CA SER A 49 30.68 21.49 28.06
C SER A 49 31.25 22.85 27.60
N LEU A 50 31.23 23.16 26.30
CA LEU A 50 31.60 24.48 25.80
C LEU A 50 30.38 25.40 25.92
N GLN A 51 30.28 26.04 27.08
CA GLN A 51 29.39 27.18 27.29
C GLN A 51 30.11 28.41 26.70
N PHE A 52 29.60 28.99 25.62
CA PHE A 52 30.10 30.29 25.14
C PHE A 52 29.62 31.37 26.12
N SER A 53 30.38 31.58 27.20
CA SER A 53 30.09 32.58 28.21
C SER A 53 30.37 33.99 27.67
N GLY A 54 29.36 34.63 27.07
CA GLY A 54 29.27 36.08 27.01
C GLY A 54 28.93 36.61 28.42
N GLY A 55 29.75 37.54 28.92
CA GLY A 55 29.77 38.13 30.27
C GLY A 55 28.44 38.23 31.04
N ALA A 56 28.53 37.93 32.34
CA ALA A 56 27.46 38.09 33.32
C ALA A 56 27.01 39.56 33.47
N GLN A 57 25.69 39.81 33.33
CA GLN A 57 24.80 40.53 34.28
C GLN A 57 23.52 41.05 33.59
N SER A 58 22.48 40.21 33.54
CA SER A 58 21.04 40.53 33.63
C SER A 58 20.28 39.26 33.19
N GLY A 59 19.12 38.96 33.77
CA GLY A 59 18.46 37.65 33.70
C GLY A 59 18.37 37.03 32.30
N ALA A 60 18.34 35.69 32.24
CA ALA A 60 18.17 34.92 31.00
C ALA A 60 17.11 35.57 30.11
N THR A 61 17.54 36.20 29.02
CA THR A 61 16.67 36.80 28.01
C THR A 61 16.07 35.67 27.19
N PHE A 62 15.00 35.07 27.70
CA PHE A 62 14.21 34.11 26.94
C PHE A 62 13.37 34.87 25.91
N THR A 63 13.33 34.36 24.67
CA THR A 63 12.30 34.79 23.72
C THR A 63 10.98 34.13 24.14
N ILE A 64 10.23 34.78 25.05
CA ILE A 64 9.09 34.19 25.81
C ILE A 64 8.11 33.44 24.90
N ARG A 65 7.79 33.99 23.73
CA ARG A 65 6.81 33.43 22.77
C ARG A 65 7.20 32.09 22.14
N TYR A 66 8.49 31.74 22.16
CA TYR A 66 9.03 30.53 21.51
C TYR A 66 9.66 29.57 22.52
N THR A 67 9.80 30.01 23.77
CA THR A 67 10.44 29.22 24.82
C THR A 67 9.41 28.30 25.46
N ALA A 68 9.75 27.01 25.57
CA ALA A 68 8.88 26.00 26.15
C ALA A 68 8.56 26.26 27.64
N PRO A 69 7.36 25.89 28.13
CA PRO A 69 6.91 26.20 29.49
C PRO A 69 7.83 25.62 30.57
N GLU A 70 8.35 24.41 30.39
CA GLU A 70 9.25 23.75 31.34
C GLU A 70 10.57 24.51 31.52
N ILE A 71 11.07 25.15 30.45
CA ILE A 71 12.30 25.96 30.49
C ILE A 71 12.05 27.25 31.27
N ILE A 72 10.89 27.88 31.06
CA ILE A 72 10.50 29.12 31.75
C ILE A 72 10.25 28.87 33.24
N LEU A 73 9.49 27.82 33.57
CA LEU A 73 9.05 27.51 34.93
C LEU A 73 10.19 27.00 35.82
N GLU A 74 11.01 26.09 35.29
CA GLU A 74 12.07 25.46 36.07
C GLU A 74 13.40 26.21 35.98
N LYS A 75 13.49 27.22 35.11
CA LYS A 75 14.75 27.88 34.71
C LYS A 75 15.81 26.84 34.31
N SER A 76 15.36 25.78 33.65
CA SER A 76 16.18 24.66 33.21
C SER A 76 16.96 25.02 31.95
N LYS A 77 17.91 24.15 31.57
CA LYS A 77 18.61 24.29 30.28
C LYS A 77 17.65 23.97 29.15
N HIS A 78 17.87 24.59 27.99
CA HIS A 78 17.14 24.22 26.77
C HIS A 78 17.30 22.72 26.49
N THR A 79 16.31 22.11 25.83
CA THR A 79 16.32 20.68 25.49
C THR A 79 15.95 20.50 24.03
N MET A 80 16.20 19.32 23.46
CA MET A 80 15.73 19.00 22.10
C MET A 80 14.20 19.11 21.99
N ALA A 81 13.47 18.69 23.02
CA ALA A 81 12.01 18.87 23.09
C ALA A 81 11.61 20.35 23.21
N GLY A 82 12.43 21.19 23.84
CA GLY A 82 12.28 22.64 23.86
C GLY A 82 12.48 23.29 22.48
N ASP A 83 13.45 22.81 21.69
CA ASP A 83 13.62 23.23 20.30
C ASP A 83 12.40 22.84 19.46
N VAL A 84 11.81 21.66 19.68
CA VAL A 84 10.58 21.24 18.97
C VAL A 84 9.40 22.15 19.32
N TYR A 85 9.27 22.59 20.58
CA TYR A 85 8.27 23.60 20.96
C TYR A 85 8.48 24.91 20.18
N GLY A 86 9.71 25.43 20.17
CA GLY A 86 10.08 26.63 19.42
C GLY A 86 9.86 26.47 17.92
N LEU A 87 10.12 25.27 17.37
CA LEU A 87 9.84 24.92 15.99
C LEU A 87 8.34 25.01 15.67
N GLY A 88 7.46 24.50 16.53
CA GLY A 88 6.01 24.63 16.36
C GLY A 88 5.54 26.09 16.36
N MET A 89 6.07 26.91 17.28
CA MET A 89 5.79 28.35 17.33
C MET A 89 6.32 29.09 16.09
N THR A 90 7.49 28.70 15.60
CA THR A 90 8.08 29.24 14.37
C THR A 90 7.27 28.86 13.13
N MET A 91 6.76 27.63 13.06
CA MET A 91 5.87 27.22 11.97
C MET A 91 4.59 28.05 11.95
N LEU A 92 3.99 28.32 13.12
CA LEU A 92 2.84 29.22 13.23
C LEU A 92 3.18 30.64 12.73
N GLU A 93 4.34 31.16 13.10
CA GLU A 93 4.81 32.46 12.63
C GLU A 93 5.00 32.50 11.12
N VAL A 94 5.66 31.50 10.53
CA VAL A 94 5.87 31.40 9.08
C VAL A 94 4.54 31.31 8.33
N THR A 95 3.56 30.55 8.85
CA THR A 95 2.25 30.39 8.21
C THR A 95 1.41 31.67 8.26
N THR A 96 1.47 32.41 9.37
CA THR A 96 0.61 33.59 9.57
C THR A 96 1.29 34.91 9.19
N GLY A 97 2.62 34.93 9.13
CA GLY A 97 3.43 36.15 9.08
C GLY A 97 3.36 36.97 10.38
N LEU A 98 2.80 36.42 11.45
CA LEU A 98 2.59 37.09 12.73
C LEU A 98 3.32 36.36 13.86
N THR A 99 3.93 37.11 14.77
CA THR A 99 4.55 36.51 15.96
C THR A 99 3.53 35.71 16.77
N PRO A 100 3.91 34.56 17.39
CA PRO A 100 3.01 33.79 18.24
C PRO A 100 2.40 34.66 19.34
N TYR A 101 1.12 34.44 19.67
CA TYR A 101 0.34 35.29 20.56
C TYR A 101 0.26 36.77 20.12
N TYR A 102 0.10 37.00 18.81
CA TYR A 102 -0.01 38.33 18.23
C TYR A 102 -1.05 39.21 18.95
N GLY A 103 -0.70 40.48 19.18
CA GLY A 103 -1.55 41.46 19.89
C GLY A 103 -1.59 41.33 21.41
N VAL A 104 -0.93 40.33 22.00
CA VAL A 104 -0.83 40.14 23.46
C VAL A 104 0.51 40.68 23.96
N ASN A 105 0.53 41.44 25.05
CA ASN A 105 1.79 41.94 25.65
C ASN A 105 2.57 40.81 26.35
N GLU A 106 3.89 40.96 26.51
CA GLU A 106 4.79 39.92 27.05
C GLU A 106 4.36 39.37 28.42
N ALA A 107 3.92 40.23 29.34
CA ALA A 107 3.48 39.79 30.67
C ALA A 107 2.23 38.90 30.60
N ALA A 108 1.29 39.23 29.71
CA ALA A 108 0.10 38.42 29.46
C ALA A 108 0.42 37.14 28.67
N VAL A 109 1.42 37.15 27.78
CA VAL A 109 1.90 35.93 27.12
C VAL A 109 2.52 34.97 28.14
N LEU A 110 3.41 35.47 29.00
CA LEU A 110 4.00 34.68 30.07
C LEU A 110 2.91 34.04 30.94
N ARG A 111 1.89 34.82 31.33
CA ARG A 111 0.75 34.29 32.10
C ARG A 111 0.02 33.17 31.35
N ARG A 112 -0.25 33.35 30.05
CA ARG A 112 -0.90 32.31 29.21
C ARG A 112 -0.08 31.03 29.14
N ILE A 113 1.23 31.13 28.97
CA ILE A 113 2.13 29.96 28.92
C ILE A 113 2.08 29.20 30.26
N VAL A 114 2.17 29.92 31.38
CA VAL A 114 2.06 29.34 32.73
C VAL A 114 0.71 28.68 32.97
N ASP A 115 -0.37 29.28 32.46
CA ASP A 115 -1.73 28.74 32.55
C ASP A 115 -2.02 27.63 31.52
N GLY A 116 -1.04 27.24 30.69
CA GLY A 116 -1.18 26.20 29.66
C GLY A 116 -2.04 26.61 28.45
N ILE A 117 -2.25 27.91 28.25
CA ILE A 117 -3.06 28.46 27.16
C ILE A 117 -2.18 28.64 25.91
N SER A 118 -2.40 27.78 24.92
CA SER A 118 -1.72 27.82 23.62
C SER A 118 -2.41 28.75 22.60
N PRO A 119 -1.76 29.13 21.49
CA PRO A 119 -2.41 29.84 20.40
C PRO A 119 -3.58 29.06 19.82
N THR A 120 -4.62 29.77 19.36
CA THR A 120 -5.78 29.19 18.67
C THR A 120 -5.51 29.07 17.17
N GLN A 121 -6.20 28.14 16.50
CA GLN A 121 -6.08 27.98 15.05
C GLN A 121 -6.48 29.28 14.35
N PRO A 122 -5.62 29.85 13.50
CA PRO A 122 -5.93 31.06 12.75
C PRO A 122 -6.75 30.71 11.51
N GLU A 123 -8.09 30.67 11.61
CA GLU A 123 -9.00 30.25 10.52
C GLU A 123 -8.79 30.99 9.20
N GLN A 124 -8.35 32.25 9.26
CA GLN A 124 -8.03 33.06 8.07
C GLN A 124 -6.86 32.49 7.25
N PHE A 125 -5.87 31.88 7.92
CA PHE A 125 -4.64 31.36 7.29
C PHE A 125 -4.65 29.82 7.20
N MET A 126 -5.39 29.16 8.08
CA MET A 126 -5.56 27.71 8.14
C MET A 126 -7.05 27.34 8.29
N PRO A 127 -7.83 27.38 7.19
CA PRO A 127 -9.26 27.07 7.21
C PRO A 127 -9.55 25.62 7.61
N ASN A 128 -10.59 25.39 8.41
CA ASN A 128 -10.94 24.07 8.95
C ASN A 128 -11.53 23.10 7.91
N ASP A 129 -11.98 23.62 6.76
CA ASP A 129 -12.54 22.85 5.65
C ASP A 129 -11.45 22.25 4.73
N GLN A 130 -10.19 22.67 4.91
CA GLN A 130 -9.07 22.16 4.13
C GLN A 130 -8.31 21.08 4.90
N ALA A 131 -8.33 19.84 4.38
CA ALA A 131 -7.65 18.70 5.00
C ALA A 131 -6.15 18.95 5.25
N GLN A 132 -5.47 19.66 4.35
CA GLN A 132 -4.04 19.98 4.50
C GLN A 132 -3.79 21.01 5.61
N ALA A 133 -4.65 22.02 5.77
CA ALA A 133 -4.56 22.98 6.86
C ALA A 133 -4.79 22.29 8.21
N ASN A 134 -5.75 21.36 8.28
CA ASN A 134 -5.97 20.53 9.46
C ASN A 134 -4.77 19.64 9.80
N ASN A 135 -4.15 19.01 8.79
CA ASN A 135 -2.95 18.19 8.99
C ASN A 135 -1.76 19.02 9.49
N LEU A 136 -1.54 20.19 8.90
CA LEU A 136 -0.49 21.12 9.34
C LEU A 136 -0.74 21.60 10.77
N TRP A 137 -1.97 22.01 11.08
CA TRP A 137 -2.36 22.46 12.42
C TRP A 137 -2.23 21.33 13.47
N ALA A 138 -2.62 20.11 13.12
CA ALA A 138 -2.45 18.93 13.97
C ALA A 138 -0.97 18.64 14.26
N LEU A 139 -0.08 18.84 13.28
CA LEU A 139 1.36 18.70 13.49
C LEU A 139 1.91 19.81 14.38
N ILE A 140 1.60 21.07 14.07
CA ILE A 140 2.03 22.23 14.84
C ILE A 140 1.61 22.09 16.33
N THR A 141 0.37 21.65 16.58
CA THR A 141 -0.15 21.48 17.94
C THR A 141 0.47 20.30 18.71
N ARG A 142 1.01 19.30 18.01
CA ARG A 142 1.82 18.24 18.63
C ARG A 142 3.20 18.76 19.07
N CYS A 143 3.78 19.70 18.34
CA CYS A 143 5.10 20.27 18.68
C CYS A 143 5.11 21.04 20.00
N TRP A 144 3.99 21.66 20.41
CA TRP A 144 3.89 22.42 21.65
C TRP A 144 3.05 21.75 22.75
N ARG A 145 3.01 20.41 22.78
CA ARG A 145 2.38 19.67 23.87
C ARG A 145 2.98 20.09 25.23
N PRO A 146 2.17 20.16 26.30
CA PRO A 146 2.66 20.57 27.62
C PRO A 146 3.85 19.72 28.08
N GLU A 147 3.69 18.39 28.03
CA GLU A 147 4.75 17.47 28.40
C GLU A 147 5.80 17.35 27.28
N PRO A 148 7.11 17.49 27.59
CA PRO A 148 8.18 17.39 26.60
C PRO A 148 8.21 16.03 25.88
N ASP A 149 7.91 14.94 26.58
CA ASP A 149 7.96 13.58 26.04
C ASP A 149 6.80 13.26 25.08
N ASP A 150 5.71 14.05 25.11
CA ASP A 150 4.58 13.92 24.19
C ASP A 150 4.85 14.60 22.84
N ARG A 151 5.93 15.38 22.73
CA ARG A 151 6.29 16.10 21.51
C ARG A 151 7.00 15.13 20.55
N PRO A 152 6.73 15.22 19.24
CA PRO A 152 7.46 14.44 18.25
C PRO A 152 8.94 14.85 18.25
N SER A 153 9.82 13.96 17.79
CA SER A 153 11.18 14.33 17.45
C SER A 153 11.23 15.31 16.27
N ALA A 154 12.30 16.10 16.14
CA ALA A 154 12.46 16.99 14.99
C ALA A 154 12.42 16.22 13.65
N ALA A 155 12.96 14.99 13.63
CA ALA A 155 12.93 14.10 12.46
C ALA A 155 11.50 13.73 12.06
N GLU A 156 10.67 13.33 13.03
CA GLU A 156 9.26 13.04 12.75
C GLU A 156 8.51 14.28 12.25
N VAL A 157 8.81 15.47 12.80
CA VAL A 157 8.22 16.71 12.30
C VAL A 157 8.63 16.98 10.85
N ALA A 158 9.91 16.80 10.52
CA ALA A 158 10.42 16.96 9.17
C ALA A 158 9.75 16.01 8.17
N ASP A 159 9.67 14.71 8.51
CA ASP A 159 8.99 13.71 7.68
C ASP A 159 7.53 14.08 7.42
N ASN A 160 6.77 14.44 8.47
CA ASN A 160 5.37 14.85 8.34
C ASN A 160 5.23 16.13 7.50
N MET A 161 6.14 17.09 7.63
CA MET A 161 6.14 18.32 6.83
C MET A 161 6.43 18.04 5.35
N TRP A 162 7.36 17.13 5.05
CA TRP A 162 7.64 16.70 3.68
C TRP A 162 6.46 15.96 3.07
N ASP A 163 5.75 15.12 3.83
CA ASP A 163 4.51 14.48 3.38
C ASP A 163 3.41 15.50 3.05
N ILE A 164 3.23 16.53 3.88
CA ILE A 164 2.30 17.63 3.61
C ILE A 164 2.70 18.39 2.35
N ASN A 165 3.99 18.74 2.20
CA ASN A 165 4.52 19.44 1.03
C ASN A 165 4.33 18.64 -0.26
N LEU A 166 4.58 17.33 -0.19
CA LEU A 166 4.41 16.42 -1.30
C LEU A 166 2.95 16.34 -1.71
N ALA A 167 2.03 16.19 -0.75
CA ALA A 167 0.60 16.16 -1.01
C ALA A 167 0.09 17.46 -1.66
N LEU A 168 0.61 18.63 -1.26
CA LEU A 168 0.20 19.94 -1.80
C LEU A 168 0.68 20.16 -3.24
N ASN A 169 1.95 19.87 -3.52
CA ASN A 169 2.56 20.23 -4.81
C ASN A 169 2.49 19.10 -5.84
N TYR A 170 2.48 17.84 -5.38
CA TYR A 170 2.65 16.66 -6.23
C TYR A 170 1.61 15.55 -5.97
N GLY A 171 0.70 15.76 -5.02
CA GLY A 171 -0.28 14.77 -4.56
C GLY A 171 -1.46 14.50 -5.50
N THR A 172 -1.44 15.01 -6.73
CA THR A 172 -2.51 14.82 -7.72
C THR A 172 -1.94 14.49 -9.08
N ILE A 173 -2.47 13.48 -9.78
CA ILE A 173 -2.21 13.25 -11.20
C ILE A 173 -3.52 13.44 -11.96
N VAL A 174 -3.52 14.30 -12.98
CA VAL A 174 -4.67 14.58 -13.85
C VAL A 174 -4.40 14.18 -15.30
N SER A 175 -5.45 13.95 -16.08
CA SER A 175 -5.39 13.49 -17.47
C SER A 175 -4.66 14.43 -18.45
N THR A 176 -4.51 15.71 -18.11
CA THR A 176 -3.82 16.72 -18.93
C THR A 176 -2.31 16.77 -18.71
N MET A 177 -1.77 16.05 -17.72
CA MET A 177 -0.34 16.03 -17.43
C MET A 177 0.44 15.25 -18.50
N ASN A 178 1.66 15.70 -18.78
CA ASN A 178 2.57 14.98 -19.66
C ASN A 178 3.26 13.81 -18.92
N LEU A 179 3.92 12.94 -19.69
CA LEU A 179 4.56 11.73 -19.17
C LEU A 179 5.66 12.01 -18.14
N ASP A 180 6.51 13.01 -18.36
CA ASP A 180 7.64 13.31 -17.47
C ASP A 180 7.16 13.82 -16.11
N GLU A 181 6.13 14.66 -16.11
CA GLU A 181 5.48 15.13 -14.88
C GLU A 181 4.83 13.97 -14.12
N ILE A 182 4.12 13.08 -14.82
CA ILE A 182 3.52 11.88 -14.23
C ILE A 182 4.58 10.97 -13.61
N LEU A 183 5.66 10.67 -14.35
CA LEU A 183 6.75 9.84 -13.84
C LEU A 183 7.43 10.47 -12.62
N THR A 184 7.62 11.78 -12.62
CA THR A 184 8.19 12.52 -11.49
C THR A 184 7.30 12.36 -10.24
N ARG A 185 5.99 12.59 -10.37
CA ARG A 185 5.03 12.44 -9.26
C ARG A 185 4.99 10.99 -8.76
N LEU A 186 4.92 10.00 -9.67
CA LEU A 186 4.96 8.59 -9.29
C LEU A 186 6.23 8.23 -8.51
N ASN A 187 7.39 8.74 -8.94
CA ASN A 187 8.67 8.53 -8.26
C ASN A 187 8.69 9.13 -6.85
N LEU A 188 8.22 10.36 -6.71
CA LEU A 188 8.09 11.02 -5.41
C LEU A 188 7.15 10.25 -4.46
N HIS A 189 6.14 9.56 -5.00
CA HIS A 189 5.26 8.68 -4.23
C HIS A 189 5.72 7.21 -4.22
N GLY A 190 7.02 6.94 -4.39
CA GLY A 190 7.63 5.62 -4.13
C GLY A 190 7.51 4.60 -5.27
N CYS A 191 6.98 4.96 -6.43
CA CYS A 191 7.05 4.11 -7.62
C CYS A 191 8.45 4.22 -8.22
N LYS A 192 9.19 3.11 -8.32
CA LYS A 192 10.54 3.16 -8.90
C LYS A 192 10.49 3.59 -10.37
N VAL A 193 11.06 4.74 -10.70
CA VAL A 193 11.28 5.14 -12.09
C VAL A 193 12.72 4.85 -12.47
N THR A 194 12.93 3.99 -13.46
CA THR A 194 14.27 3.58 -13.91
C THR A 194 14.59 4.29 -15.22
N THR A 195 15.74 4.96 -15.30
CA THR A 195 16.17 5.74 -16.47
C THR A 195 17.25 5.05 -17.32
N ASN A 196 17.74 3.88 -16.89
CA ASN A 196 18.86 3.15 -17.51
C ASN A 196 18.48 1.71 -17.89
N ILE A 197 17.43 1.53 -18.70
CA ILE A 197 17.23 0.24 -19.37
C ILE A 197 18.10 0.26 -20.62
N SER A 198 19.05 -0.68 -20.72
CA SER A 198 20.04 -0.74 -21.81
C SER A 198 19.35 -0.73 -23.17
N ASN A 199 19.88 0.05 -24.11
CA ASN A 199 19.45 0.15 -25.51
C ASN A 199 19.54 -1.18 -26.31
N ASP A 200 19.83 -2.31 -25.67
CA ASP A 200 19.87 -3.66 -26.25
C ASP A 200 18.46 -4.21 -26.61
N PHE A 201 17.56 -3.32 -27.01
CA PHE A 201 16.17 -3.61 -27.39
C PHE A 201 16.02 -4.10 -28.83
N ASP A 202 17.11 -4.19 -29.60
CA ASP A 202 17.07 -4.58 -31.01
C ASP A 202 16.76 -6.08 -31.23
N GLN A 203 16.64 -6.87 -30.16
CA GLN A 203 16.06 -8.23 -30.22
C GLN A 203 14.59 -8.23 -29.80
N LEU A 204 13.79 -7.37 -30.44
CA LEU A 204 12.33 -7.28 -30.34
C LEU A 204 11.65 -8.45 -31.09
N LEU A 205 11.85 -9.69 -30.66
CA LEU A 205 11.23 -10.87 -31.26
C LEU A 205 10.84 -11.91 -30.19
N ASP A 206 9.66 -11.72 -29.62
CA ASP A 206 8.66 -12.78 -29.49
C ASP A 206 7.32 -12.14 -29.15
N LYS A 207 6.48 -11.98 -30.17
CA LYS A 207 5.14 -11.41 -30.05
C LYS A 207 4.25 -12.40 -29.31
N THR A 208 3.94 -12.11 -28.05
CA THR A 208 2.77 -12.73 -27.44
C THR A 208 1.52 -12.23 -28.18
N PRO A 209 0.44 -13.03 -28.26
CA PRO A 209 -0.78 -12.66 -29.00
C PRO A 209 -1.47 -11.37 -28.52
N SER A 210 -1.04 -10.81 -27.38
CA SER A 210 -1.57 -9.60 -26.77
C SER A 210 -0.60 -8.40 -26.88
N ASP A 211 0.10 -8.25 -28.01
CA ASP A 211 0.63 -7.04 -28.67
C ASP A 211 1.33 -5.89 -27.88
N ASN A 212 1.48 -5.98 -26.55
CA ASN A 212 1.88 -4.86 -25.68
C ASN A 212 2.94 -5.26 -24.62
N VAL A 213 3.48 -6.48 -24.65
CA VAL A 213 4.52 -6.93 -23.70
C VAL A 213 5.71 -7.51 -24.45
N CYS A 214 6.91 -7.00 -24.19
CA CYS A 214 8.16 -7.54 -24.73
C CYS A 214 9.12 -8.03 -23.63
N CYS A 215 9.97 -9.00 -23.97
CA CYS A 215 11.06 -9.44 -23.12
C CYS A 215 12.29 -8.55 -23.36
N SER A 216 12.96 -8.12 -22.29
CA SER A 216 14.22 -7.38 -22.34
C SER A 216 15.14 -7.84 -21.18
N THR A 217 16.32 -7.23 -21.05
CA THR A 217 17.26 -7.49 -19.96
C THR A 217 17.52 -6.22 -19.16
N LEU A 218 17.43 -6.32 -17.83
CA LEU A 218 17.77 -5.26 -16.89
C LEU A 218 18.75 -5.83 -15.86
N ASN A 219 19.95 -5.27 -15.77
CA ASN A 219 21.02 -5.75 -14.88
C ASN A 219 21.31 -7.26 -15.01
N GLY A 220 21.32 -7.78 -16.25
CA GLY A 220 21.56 -9.20 -16.54
C GLY A 220 20.38 -10.14 -16.23
N LYS A 221 19.22 -9.62 -15.81
CA LYS A 221 17.99 -10.41 -15.56
C LYS A 221 16.94 -10.13 -16.63
N LYS A 222 16.24 -11.18 -17.09
CA LYS A 222 15.13 -11.03 -18.02
C LYS A 222 13.95 -10.31 -17.36
N VAL A 223 13.42 -9.31 -18.05
CA VAL A 223 12.27 -8.51 -17.62
C VAL A 223 11.21 -8.47 -18.70
N ALA A 224 9.96 -8.35 -18.29
CA ALA A 224 8.83 -8.05 -19.15
C ALA A 224 8.56 -6.54 -19.10
N ILE A 225 8.44 -5.92 -20.27
CA ILE A 225 8.11 -4.51 -20.43
C ILE A 225 6.75 -4.42 -21.11
N LYS A 226 5.78 -3.84 -20.41
CA LYS A 226 4.43 -3.58 -20.91
C LYS A 226 4.33 -2.13 -21.39
N CYS A 227 4.03 -1.93 -22.67
CA CYS A 227 3.75 -0.62 -23.28
C CYS A 227 2.28 -0.60 -23.73
N PRO A 228 1.35 -0.15 -22.88
CA PRO A 228 -0.07 -0.11 -23.24
C PRO A 228 -0.31 0.95 -24.33
N LYS A 229 -0.82 0.52 -25.50
CA LYS A 229 -1.22 1.44 -26.56
C LYS A 229 -2.37 2.33 -26.08
N LEU A 230 -2.16 3.65 -26.10
CA LEU A 230 -3.20 4.64 -25.82
C LEU A 230 -4.07 4.91 -27.05
N ASN A 231 -3.47 4.92 -28.25
CA ASN A 231 -4.14 5.23 -29.50
C ASN A 231 -5.26 4.24 -29.82
N GLY A 232 -6.50 4.74 -29.93
CA GLY A 232 -7.70 3.94 -30.21
C GLY A 232 -8.35 3.29 -28.99
N SER A 233 -7.83 3.54 -27.78
CA SER A 233 -8.44 3.13 -26.52
C SER A 233 -9.06 4.33 -25.79
N ASN A 234 -10.07 4.11 -24.95
CA ASN A 234 -10.61 5.15 -24.06
C ASN A 234 -9.73 5.43 -22.82
N ARG A 235 -8.49 4.90 -22.79
CA ARG A 235 -7.59 5.08 -21.65
C ARG A 235 -6.69 6.30 -21.85
N THR A 236 -6.41 6.97 -20.75
CA THR A 236 -5.53 8.12 -20.62
C THR A 236 -4.21 7.72 -19.96
N LEU A 237 -3.21 8.60 -20.01
CA LEU A 237 -1.98 8.42 -19.22
C LEU A 237 -2.26 8.37 -17.71
N GLN A 238 -3.29 9.09 -17.24
CA GLN A 238 -3.73 9.08 -15.84
C GLN A 238 -4.21 7.68 -15.42
N ASP A 239 -4.94 6.96 -16.30
CA ASP A 239 -5.39 5.59 -16.04
C ASP A 239 -4.20 4.63 -15.89
N LEU A 240 -3.20 4.76 -16.77
CA LEU A 240 -1.99 3.93 -16.71
C LEU A 240 -1.14 4.25 -15.48
N ALA A 241 -1.03 5.53 -15.12
CA ALA A 241 -0.34 5.97 -13.90
C ALA A 241 -1.02 5.40 -12.65
N HIS A 242 -2.35 5.38 -12.63
CA HIS A 242 -3.12 4.77 -11.54
C HIS A 242 -2.89 3.26 -11.45
N GLU A 243 -2.97 2.52 -12.57
CA GLU A 243 -2.66 1.07 -12.63
C GLU A 243 -1.27 0.78 -12.04
N LEU A 244 -0.26 1.50 -12.51
CA LEU A 244 1.12 1.35 -12.06
C LEU A 244 1.27 1.69 -10.57
N PHE A 245 0.63 2.76 -10.12
CA PHE A 245 0.68 3.18 -8.73
C PHE A 245 0.11 2.11 -7.80
N VAL A 246 -1.11 1.61 -8.05
CA VAL A 246 -1.73 0.56 -7.23
C VAL A 246 -0.88 -0.71 -7.24
N TRP A 247 -0.39 -1.10 -8.42
CA TRP A 247 0.46 -2.27 -8.58
C TRP A 247 1.78 -2.14 -7.80
N SER A 248 2.40 -0.95 -7.76
CA SER A 248 3.65 -0.69 -7.03
C SER A 248 3.53 -0.89 -5.51
N ARG A 249 2.31 -0.80 -4.95
CA ARG A 249 2.03 -0.99 -3.52
C ARG A 249 1.83 -2.46 -3.14
N CYS A 250 1.88 -3.37 -4.11
CA CYS A 250 1.73 -4.80 -3.88
C CYS A 250 3.10 -5.49 -3.73
N ASN A 251 3.31 -6.14 -2.58
CA ASN A 251 4.47 -6.99 -2.33
C ASN A 251 4.01 -8.32 -1.71
N HIS A 252 3.79 -9.32 -2.56
CA HIS A 252 3.30 -10.63 -2.14
C HIS A 252 3.83 -11.73 -3.08
N PRO A 253 4.20 -12.93 -2.59
CA PRO A 253 4.71 -14.02 -3.42
C PRO A 253 3.76 -14.47 -4.53
N ASN A 254 2.45 -14.28 -4.40
CA ASN A 254 1.47 -14.67 -5.42
C ASN A 254 0.91 -13.50 -6.27
N ILE A 255 1.53 -12.33 -6.18
CA ILE A 255 1.24 -11.18 -7.04
C ILE A 255 2.49 -10.88 -7.86
N LEU A 256 2.32 -10.57 -9.15
CA LEU A 256 3.43 -10.20 -10.01
C LEU A 256 4.13 -8.96 -9.44
N THR A 257 5.45 -9.01 -9.27
CA THR A 257 6.21 -7.87 -8.74
C THR A 257 6.25 -6.73 -9.75
N CYS A 258 5.87 -5.52 -9.32
CA CYS A 258 6.15 -4.29 -10.05
C CYS A 258 7.61 -3.88 -9.80
N MET A 259 8.45 -3.90 -10.83
CA MET A 259 9.84 -3.46 -10.71
C MET A 259 9.98 -1.95 -10.85
N GLY A 260 9.02 -1.31 -11.53
CA GLY A 260 9.00 0.12 -11.76
C GLY A 260 8.42 0.49 -13.12
N ALA A 261 8.74 1.70 -13.58
CA ALA A 261 8.40 2.18 -14.91
C ALA A 261 9.52 3.02 -15.53
N THR A 262 9.43 3.24 -16.83
CA THR A 262 10.31 4.13 -17.60
C THR A 262 9.51 4.84 -18.70
N SER A 263 10.08 5.90 -19.26
CA SER A 263 9.69 6.39 -20.59
C SER A 263 10.40 5.55 -21.65
N LEU A 264 9.64 4.96 -22.58
CA LEU A 264 10.19 4.23 -23.73
C LEU A 264 9.54 4.78 -25.00
N ARG A 265 10.35 5.38 -25.87
CA ARG A 265 9.88 6.02 -27.12
C ARG A 265 8.76 7.05 -26.90
N GLY A 266 8.78 7.76 -25.77
CA GLY A 266 7.77 8.75 -25.41
C GLY A 266 6.48 8.16 -24.82
N GLU A 267 6.42 6.86 -24.59
CA GLU A 267 5.28 6.19 -23.95
C GLU A 267 5.65 5.65 -22.56
N LEU A 268 4.65 5.54 -21.67
CA LEU A 268 4.82 4.92 -20.36
C LEU A 268 5.01 3.41 -20.52
N ALA A 269 6.16 2.91 -20.06
CA ALA A 269 6.50 1.50 -20.07
C ALA A 269 6.62 0.96 -18.64
N MET A 270 5.86 -0.09 -18.32
CA MET A 270 5.84 -0.72 -16.99
C MET A 270 6.73 -1.97 -16.99
N VAL A 271 7.51 -2.17 -15.93
CA VAL A 271 8.54 -3.21 -15.87
C VAL A 271 8.22 -4.24 -14.79
N SER A 272 8.35 -5.52 -15.13
CA SER A 272 8.20 -6.65 -14.20
C SER A 272 9.16 -7.79 -14.55
N PRO A 273 9.32 -8.82 -13.70
CA PRO A 273 10.13 -9.99 -14.06
C PRO A 273 9.54 -10.73 -15.27
N TRP A 274 10.39 -11.23 -16.17
CA TRP A 274 9.94 -12.11 -17.24
C TRP A 274 9.62 -13.49 -16.68
N LEU A 275 8.40 -13.99 -16.91
CA LEU A 275 7.95 -15.29 -16.43
C LEU A 275 7.88 -16.29 -17.58
N GLN A 276 8.80 -17.26 -17.62
CA GLN A 276 8.98 -18.13 -18.79
C GLN A 276 7.82 -19.10 -19.00
N ASN A 277 7.10 -19.46 -17.93
CA ASN A 277 5.95 -20.34 -18.02
C ASN A 277 4.71 -19.66 -18.61
N GLY A 278 4.71 -18.33 -18.75
CA GLY A 278 3.66 -17.57 -19.44
C GLY A 278 2.32 -17.60 -18.72
N SER A 279 1.22 -17.57 -19.49
CA SER A 279 -0.15 -17.58 -18.97
C SER A 279 -0.47 -18.88 -18.25
N LEU A 280 -1.30 -18.80 -17.20
CA LEU A 280 -1.73 -19.98 -16.46
C LEU A 280 -2.49 -20.98 -17.35
N LEU A 281 -3.28 -20.48 -18.29
CA LEU A 281 -4.06 -21.32 -19.20
C LEU A 281 -3.13 -22.19 -20.09
N ASP A 282 -2.14 -21.58 -20.73
CA ASP A 282 -1.16 -22.29 -21.56
C ASP A 282 -0.28 -23.23 -20.72
N TYR A 283 0.03 -22.83 -19.50
CA TYR A 283 0.78 -23.67 -18.56
C TYR A 283 -0.01 -24.91 -18.15
N LEU A 284 -1.29 -24.78 -17.82
CA LEU A 284 -2.16 -25.90 -17.42
C LEU A 284 -2.43 -26.87 -18.59
N ALA A 285 -2.52 -26.37 -19.82
CA ALA A 285 -2.64 -27.19 -21.01
C ALA A 285 -1.40 -28.09 -21.22
N ARG A 286 -0.21 -27.54 -20.98
CA ARG A 286 1.07 -28.27 -21.08
C ARG A 286 1.36 -29.16 -19.87
N THR A 287 0.77 -28.88 -18.70
CA THR A 287 1.06 -29.57 -17.43
C THR A 287 -0.18 -30.21 -16.78
N PRO A 288 -0.86 -31.19 -17.42
CA PRO A 288 -2.13 -31.74 -16.93
C PRO A 288 -2.04 -32.42 -15.56
N ARG A 289 -0.85 -32.83 -15.11
CA ARG A 289 -0.61 -33.44 -13.79
C ARG A 289 -0.30 -32.43 -12.68
N ARG A 290 -0.22 -31.13 -12.98
CA ARG A 290 0.09 -30.10 -11.99
C ARG A 290 -0.93 -30.11 -10.85
N ASN A 291 -0.46 -29.82 -9.63
CA ASN A 291 -1.35 -29.68 -8.49
C ASN A 291 -2.16 -28.37 -8.59
N ARG A 292 -3.31 -28.45 -9.25
CA ARG A 292 -4.24 -27.32 -9.44
C ARG A 292 -4.80 -26.78 -8.13
N ILE A 293 -4.92 -27.60 -7.08
CA ILE A 293 -5.37 -27.17 -5.75
C ILE A 293 -4.36 -26.20 -5.14
N LYS A 294 -3.06 -26.44 -5.34
CA LYS A 294 -2.01 -25.51 -4.89
C LYS A 294 -2.15 -24.14 -5.57
N LEU A 295 -2.45 -24.11 -6.86
CA LEU A 295 -2.65 -22.87 -7.61
C LEU A 295 -3.89 -22.10 -7.11
N VAL A 296 -4.99 -22.80 -6.81
CA VAL A 296 -6.18 -22.17 -6.19
C VAL A 296 -5.83 -21.59 -4.82
N TYR A 297 -5.06 -22.30 -4.00
CA TYR A 297 -4.61 -21.78 -2.72
C TYR A 297 -3.77 -20.50 -2.88
N GLU A 298 -2.80 -20.51 -3.79
CA GLU A 298 -1.97 -19.34 -4.10
C GLU A 298 -2.80 -18.14 -4.59
N LEU A 299 -3.86 -18.37 -5.38
CA LEU A 299 -4.80 -17.32 -5.76
C LEU A 299 -5.54 -16.75 -4.54
N THR A 300 -6.01 -17.61 -3.62
CA THR A 300 -6.70 -17.14 -2.41
C THR A 300 -5.79 -16.32 -1.48
N GLU A 301 -4.51 -16.68 -1.38
CA GLU A 301 -3.52 -15.90 -0.62
C GLU A 301 -3.31 -14.52 -1.24
N ALA A 302 -3.21 -14.43 -2.58
CA ALA A 302 -3.12 -13.13 -3.28
C ALA A 302 -4.35 -12.24 -3.01
N VAL A 303 -5.55 -12.79 -3.08
CA VAL A 303 -6.80 -12.05 -2.83
C VAL A 303 -6.90 -11.59 -1.38
N SER A 304 -6.53 -12.46 -0.43
CA SER A 304 -6.50 -12.14 1.01
C SER A 304 -5.51 -11.01 1.30
N TYR A 305 -4.32 -11.06 0.69
CA TYR A 305 -3.34 -9.97 0.76
C TYR A 305 -3.92 -8.65 0.26
N LEU A 306 -4.56 -8.62 -0.93
CA LEU A 306 -5.13 -7.39 -1.49
C LEU A 306 -6.17 -6.77 -0.55
N ARG A 307 -7.06 -7.58 0.02
CA ARG A 307 -8.02 -7.13 1.03
C ARG A 307 -7.32 -6.53 2.24
N SER A 308 -6.28 -7.18 2.77
CA SER A 308 -5.52 -6.67 3.93
C SER A 308 -4.85 -5.31 3.65
N LYS A 309 -4.63 -4.97 2.38
CA LYS A 309 -4.09 -3.69 1.92
C LYS A 309 -5.16 -2.69 1.49
N ASN A 310 -6.44 -3.01 1.69
CA ASN A 310 -7.58 -2.23 1.21
C ASN A 310 -7.55 -2.00 -0.32
N ILE A 311 -7.08 -2.98 -1.08
CA ILE A 311 -7.03 -2.96 -2.54
C ILE A 311 -8.11 -3.91 -3.08
N VAL A 312 -8.93 -3.40 -3.99
CA VAL A 312 -9.79 -4.22 -4.85
C VAL A 312 -9.14 -4.32 -6.22
N HIS A 313 -8.94 -5.52 -6.71
CA HIS A 313 -8.35 -5.80 -8.02
C HIS A 313 -9.32 -5.50 -9.17
N GLY A 314 -10.59 -5.88 -9.02
CA GLY A 314 -11.66 -5.58 -9.97
C GLY A 314 -11.64 -6.36 -11.29
N ASP A 315 -10.67 -7.26 -11.48
CA ASP A 315 -10.46 -7.99 -12.76
C ASP A 315 -9.74 -9.33 -12.55
N ILE A 316 -10.15 -10.08 -11.54
CA ILE A 316 -9.54 -11.39 -11.25
C ILE A 316 -10.09 -12.41 -12.24
N THR A 317 -9.25 -12.85 -13.17
CA THR A 317 -9.59 -13.86 -14.20
C THR A 317 -8.42 -14.79 -14.44
N ILE A 318 -8.65 -15.98 -15.03
CA ILE A 318 -7.56 -16.90 -15.39
C ILE A 318 -6.57 -16.29 -16.40
N PHE A 319 -7.00 -15.30 -17.19
CA PHE A 319 -6.17 -14.59 -18.16
C PHE A 319 -5.20 -13.61 -17.50
N ASN A 320 -5.56 -13.11 -16.32
CA ASN A 320 -4.76 -12.20 -15.50
C ASN A 320 -3.84 -12.94 -14.51
N ILE A 321 -3.49 -14.19 -14.85
CA ILE A 321 -2.60 -15.01 -14.03
C ILE A 321 -1.46 -15.56 -14.88
N LEU A 322 -0.25 -15.29 -14.42
CA LEU A 322 0.98 -15.85 -14.97
C LEU A 322 1.57 -16.89 -14.02
N VAL A 323 2.51 -17.68 -14.53
CA VAL A 323 3.23 -18.69 -13.74
C VAL A 323 4.71 -18.37 -13.77
N SER A 324 5.35 -18.28 -12.62
CA SER A 324 6.80 -18.05 -12.52
C SER A 324 7.60 -19.33 -12.73
N ASP A 325 8.92 -19.18 -12.85
CA ASP A 325 9.86 -20.27 -13.12
C ASP A 325 9.88 -21.32 -12.00
N ASP A 326 9.61 -20.92 -10.74
CA ASP A 326 9.41 -21.81 -9.58
C ASP A 326 8.02 -22.48 -9.54
N HIS A 327 7.23 -22.29 -10.60
CA HIS A 327 5.87 -22.80 -10.78
C HIS A 327 4.86 -22.31 -9.74
N THR A 328 5.06 -21.10 -9.22
CA THR A 328 4.08 -20.39 -8.39
C THR A 328 3.20 -19.48 -9.24
N LEU A 329 1.96 -19.31 -8.81
CA LEU A 329 1.00 -18.40 -9.42
C LEU A 329 1.38 -16.95 -9.14
N LYS A 330 1.25 -16.08 -10.16
CA LYS A 330 1.41 -14.63 -10.05
C LYS A 330 0.18 -13.92 -10.66
N LEU A 331 -0.63 -13.32 -9.80
CA LEU A 331 -1.75 -12.46 -10.20
C LEU A 331 -1.21 -11.13 -10.78
N CYS A 332 -1.74 -10.70 -11.92
CA CYS A 332 -1.39 -9.45 -12.60
C CYS A 332 -2.66 -8.76 -13.14
N GLY A 333 -2.52 -7.65 -13.88
CA GLY A 333 -3.67 -7.00 -14.54
C GLY A 333 -4.42 -6.00 -13.65
N PHE A 334 -3.70 -5.05 -13.04
CA PHE A 334 -4.24 -4.05 -12.10
C PHE A 334 -5.01 -2.90 -12.76
N ASN A 335 -5.42 -3.06 -14.02
CA ASN A 335 -6.06 -2.02 -14.82
C ASN A 335 -7.43 -1.56 -14.31
N HIS A 336 -8.10 -2.37 -13.48
CA HIS A 336 -9.36 -2.02 -12.82
C HIS A 336 -9.20 -1.93 -11.29
N ALA A 337 -7.95 -1.98 -10.81
CA ALA A 337 -7.68 -2.04 -9.40
C ALA A 337 -7.82 -0.65 -8.76
N ARG A 338 -8.31 -0.60 -7.51
CA ARG A 338 -8.51 0.63 -6.75
C ARG A 338 -8.15 0.44 -5.28
N VAL A 339 -7.65 1.50 -4.66
CA VAL A 339 -7.41 1.58 -3.21
C VAL A 339 -8.64 2.18 -2.55
N ILE A 340 -9.18 1.52 -1.52
CA ILE A 340 -10.38 1.95 -0.79
C ILE A 340 -10.05 2.86 0.40
N ALA A 341 -8.80 2.85 0.88
CA ALA A 341 -8.33 3.68 1.98
C ALA A 341 -7.47 4.87 1.51
N TYR A 342 -7.25 5.84 2.40
CA TYR A 342 -6.56 7.11 2.15
C TYR A 342 -5.28 6.92 1.33
N ASN A 343 -5.21 7.58 0.17
CA ASN A 343 -4.07 7.51 -0.72
C ASN A 343 -3.36 8.87 -0.73
N ASN A 344 -2.02 8.86 -0.61
CA ASN A 344 -1.22 10.10 -0.65
C ASN A 344 -1.08 10.69 -2.06
N LEU A 345 -1.62 10.00 -3.07
CA LEU A 345 -1.68 10.46 -4.45
C LEU A 345 -3.10 10.29 -5.00
N GLN A 346 -3.70 11.38 -5.45
CA GLN A 346 -5.06 11.44 -5.96
C GLN A 346 -5.08 11.38 -7.49
N PHE A 347 -6.13 10.77 -8.03
CA PHE A 347 -6.38 10.67 -9.46
C PHE A 347 -7.80 11.18 -9.76
N PRO A 348 -8.01 12.52 -9.83
CA PRO A 348 -9.35 13.10 -9.96
C PRO A 348 -10.06 12.63 -11.23
N GLY A 349 -11.38 12.37 -11.13
CA GLY A 349 -12.18 11.84 -12.23
C GLY A 349 -11.99 10.34 -12.51
N LEU A 350 -10.96 9.73 -11.91
CA LEU A 350 -10.68 8.31 -11.96
C LEU A 350 -11.23 7.67 -10.69
N HIS A 351 -12.33 6.94 -10.84
CA HIS A 351 -12.99 6.22 -9.75
C HIS A 351 -13.24 7.08 -8.51
N THR A 352 -13.94 8.21 -8.66
CA THR A 352 -14.72 8.74 -7.54
C THR A 352 -15.66 7.61 -7.11
N PRO A 353 -15.51 7.02 -5.90
CA PRO A 353 -16.59 6.22 -5.37
C PRO A 353 -17.82 7.12 -5.45
N LYS A 354 -18.92 6.65 -6.05
CA LYS A 354 -20.20 7.21 -5.61
C LYS A 354 -20.16 7.04 -4.09
N GLU A 355 -20.45 8.09 -3.33
CA GLU A 355 -20.38 8.12 -1.85
C GLU A 355 -21.16 6.96 -1.17
N GLU A 356 -21.86 6.13 -1.95
CA GLU A 356 -22.67 4.98 -1.57
C GLU A 356 -22.03 3.58 -1.83
N GLU A 357 -20.82 3.45 -2.42
CA GLU A 357 -20.18 2.12 -2.52
C GLU A 357 -19.60 1.69 -1.17
N VAL A 358 -20.40 0.94 -0.41
CA VAL A 358 -19.97 0.26 0.82
C VAL A 358 -18.68 -0.53 0.52
N PRO A 359 -17.55 -0.28 1.23
CA PRO A 359 -16.26 -0.96 1.02
C PRO A 359 -16.40 -2.48 0.89
N GLU A 360 -17.27 -3.05 1.71
CA GLU A 360 -17.56 -4.48 1.76
C GLU A 360 -18.18 -5.02 0.47
N LEU A 361 -18.97 -4.21 -0.25
CA LEU A 361 -19.54 -4.58 -1.56
C LEU A 361 -18.45 -4.63 -2.64
N SER A 362 -17.47 -3.74 -2.58
CA SER A 362 -16.36 -3.71 -3.54
C SER A 362 -15.49 -4.98 -3.41
N PHE A 363 -15.17 -5.43 -2.20
CA PHE A 363 -14.41 -6.66 -1.99
C PHE A 363 -15.20 -7.95 -2.33
N LYS A 364 -16.54 -7.90 -2.37
CA LYS A 364 -17.35 -9.05 -2.83
C LYS A 364 -17.07 -9.38 -4.30
N VAL A 365 -16.78 -8.38 -5.13
CA VAL A 365 -16.49 -8.57 -6.56
C VAL A 365 -15.27 -9.47 -6.74
N ASP A 366 -14.17 -9.16 -6.06
CA ASP A 366 -12.94 -9.98 -6.13
C ASP A 366 -13.12 -11.38 -5.55
N ARG A 367 -13.90 -11.52 -4.46
CA ARG A 367 -14.21 -12.84 -3.88
C ARG A 367 -14.93 -13.74 -4.90
N VAL A 368 -15.97 -13.20 -5.54
CA VAL A 368 -16.74 -13.93 -6.56
C VAL A 368 -15.82 -14.32 -7.72
N ALA A 369 -15.03 -13.37 -8.21
CA ALA A 369 -14.12 -13.57 -9.33
C ALA A 369 -13.01 -14.60 -9.00
N ALA A 370 -12.53 -14.63 -7.76
CA ALA A 370 -11.57 -15.63 -7.29
C ALA A 370 -12.17 -17.05 -7.24
N VAL A 371 -13.45 -17.19 -6.87
CA VAL A 371 -14.15 -18.48 -6.86
C VAL A 371 -14.31 -19.03 -8.28
N THR A 372 -14.80 -18.20 -9.21
CA THR A 372 -14.98 -18.61 -10.61
C THR A 372 -13.64 -18.94 -11.25
N THR A 373 -12.61 -18.10 -11.04
CA THR A 373 -11.25 -18.34 -11.53
C THR A 373 -10.64 -19.60 -10.90
N GLY A 374 -10.86 -19.84 -9.60
CA GLY A 374 -10.41 -21.06 -8.94
C GLY A 374 -11.00 -22.33 -9.56
N LEU A 375 -12.27 -22.30 -9.96
CA LEU A 375 -12.90 -23.40 -10.70
C LEU A 375 -12.30 -23.57 -12.10
N GLU A 376 -12.05 -22.47 -12.83
CA GLU A 376 -11.36 -22.51 -14.12
C GLU A 376 -9.98 -23.16 -14.00
N ILE A 377 -9.24 -22.89 -12.92
CA ILE A 377 -7.95 -23.52 -12.63
C ILE A 377 -8.11 -25.03 -12.39
N LEU A 378 -9.12 -25.45 -11.62
CA LEU A 378 -9.36 -26.86 -11.33
C LEU A 378 -9.76 -27.65 -12.58
N VAL A 379 -10.63 -27.09 -13.42
CA VAL A 379 -11.06 -27.70 -14.69
C VAL A 379 -9.95 -27.58 -15.75
N GLY A 380 -9.17 -26.51 -15.71
CA GLY A 380 -8.09 -26.19 -16.65
C GLY A 380 -8.56 -25.56 -17.95
N VAL A 381 -9.80 -25.06 -17.99
CA VAL A 381 -10.36 -24.28 -19.11
C VAL A 381 -11.27 -23.17 -18.55
N PRO A 382 -11.43 -22.04 -19.27
CA PRO A 382 -12.36 -20.98 -18.87
C PRO A 382 -13.81 -21.49 -18.82
N LEU A 383 -14.61 -20.92 -17.92
CA LEU A 383 -16.03 -21.22 -17.83
C LEU A 383 -16.81 -20.43 -18.88
N SER A 384 -17.80 -21.05 -19.50
CA SER A 384 -18.79 -20.33 -20.32
C SER A 384 -19.69 -19.44 -19.43
N GLN A 385 -20.34 -18.45 -20.03
CA GLN A 385 -21.26 -17.57 -19.31
C GLN A 385 -22.38 -18.36 -18.60
N THR A 386 -22.90 -19.42 -19.22
CA THR A 386 -23.91 -20.30 -18.62
C THR A 386 -23.35 -21.09 -17.44
N GLU A 387 -22.13 -21.63 -17.56
CA GLU A 387 -21.48 -22.35 -16.44
C GLU A 387 -21.17 -21.42 -15.27
N THR A 388 -20.69 -20.20 -15.55
CA THR A 388 -20.48 -19.17 -14.54
C THR A 388 -21.79 -18.82 -13.83
N GLN A 389 -22.88 -18.59 -14.56
CA GLN A 389 -24.19 -18.33 -13.93
C GLN A 389 -24.66 -19.49 -13.06
N LEU A 390 -24.50 -20.75 -13.51
CA LEU A 390 -24.86 -21.93 -12.72
C LEU A 390 -24.05 -22.03 -11.42
N VAL A 391 -22.75 -21.75 -11.48
CA VAL A 391 -21.89 -21.69 -10.29
C VAL A 391 -22.37 -20.62 -9.31
N LEU A 392 -22.65 -19.40 -9.80
CA LEU A 392 -23.11 -18.29 -8.95
C LEU A 392 -24.52 -18.47 -8.39
N GLN A 393 -25.36 -19.27 -9.06
CA GLN A 393 -26.69 -19.63 -8.58
C GLN A 393 -26.67 -20.72 -7.50
N ASN A 394 -25.54 -21.41 -7.33
CA ASN A 394 -25.41 -22.44 -6.30
C ASN A 394 -25.52 -21.81 -4.89
N ALA A 395 -26.43 -22.34 -4.08
CA ALA A 395 -26.70 -21.83 -2.72
C ALA A 395 -25.43 -21.73 -1.87
N TRP A 396 -24.49 -22.68 -2.04
CA TRP A 396 -23.24 -22.73 -1.28
C TRP A 396 -22.25 -21.66 -1.72
N VAL A 397 -22.17 -21.36 -3.02
CA VAL A 397 -21.33 -20.27 -3.54
C VAL A 397 -21.85 -18.92 -3.03
N ARG A 398 -23.18 -18.77 -2.93
CA ARG A 398 -23.80 -17.57 -2.36
C ARG A 398 -23.46 -17.39 -0.88
N GLU A 399 -23.45 -18.47 -0.11
CA GLU A 399 -23.08 -18.45 1.31
C GLU A 399 -21.58 -18.20 1.51
N LEU A 400 -20.73 -18.84 0.69
CA LEU A 400 -19.28 -18.71 0.73
C LEU A 400 -18.80 -17.28 0.42
N VAL A 401 -19.44 -16.61 -0.54
CA VAL A 401 -19.17 -15.21 -0.89
C VAL A 401 -19.58 -14.24 0.24
N GLN A 402 -20.44 -14.68 1.16
CA GLN A 402 -20.90 -13.88 2.30
C GLN A 402 -20.01 -13.98 3.54
N GLN A 403 -19.11 -14.97 3.66
CA GLN A 403 -18.28 -15.19 4.87
C GLN A 403 -16.85 -14.59 4.78
N GLU A 404 -16.22 -14.36 5.95
CA GLU A 404 -15.07 -13.43 6.11
C GLU A 404 -13.65 -14.03 6.23
N PHE A 405 -13.42 -15.35 6.21
CA PHE A 405 -12.09 -15.91 6.55
C PHE A 405 -11.49 -16.85 5.50
N TRP A 406 -10.25 -16.54 5.07
CA TRP A 406 -9.45 -17.37 4.14
C TRP A 406 -7.96 -17.32 4.50
N GLY A 407 -7.44 -18.39 5.11
CA GLY A 407 -5.98 -18.57 5.25
C GLY A 407 -5.59 -19.26 6.55
N ASN A 408 -5.43 -20.59 6.50
CA ASN A 408 -4.53 -21.43 7.31
C ASN A 408 -4.77 -22.93 7.08
N THR A 409 -5.97 -23.31 6.64
CA THR A 409 -6.40 -24.71 6.72
C THR A 409 -6.24 -25.48 5.38
N LEU A 410 -5.99 -24.79 4.25
CA LEU A 410 -5.75 -25.41 2.93
C LEU A 410 -4.42 -26.19 2.84
N LYS A 411 -3.42 -25.82 3.65
CA LYS A 411 -2.12 -26.52 3.74
C LYS A 411 -2.25 -27.91 4.37
N GLU A 412 -3.10 -28.08 5.38
CA GLU A 412 -3.36 -29.40 6.01
C GLU A 412 -4.20 -30.33 5.12
N ILE A 413 -5.06 -29.75 4.28
CA ILE A 413 -5.85 -30.48 3.30
C ILE A 413 -4.99 -30.90 2.10
N HIS A 414 -4.02 -30.08 1.69
CA HIS A 414 -3.02 -30.44 0.70
C HIS A 414 -2.27 -31.72 1.10
N ASP A 415 -1.82 -31.80 2.35
CA ASP A 415 -1.10 -32.98 2.87
C ASP A 415 -1.99 -34.23 2.98
N LYS A 416 -3.29 -34.06 3.29
CA LYS A 416 -4.26 -35.17 3.34
C LYS A 416 -4.68 -35.65 1.94
N ILE A 417 -4.86 -34.76 0.97
CA ILE A 417 -5.18 -35.11 -0.43
C ILE A 417 -4.00 -35.80 -1.12
N LEU A 418 -2.75 -35.44 -0.80
CA LEU A 418 -1.56 -36.15 -1.29
C LEU A 418 -1.49 -37.60 -0.78
N ARG A 419 -1.84 -37.85 0.49
CA ARG A 419 -1.95 -39.20 1.06
C ARG A 419 -3.06 -40.02 0.37
N ILE A 420 -4.18 -39.40 0.04
CA ILE A 420 -5.32 -40.04 -0.65
C ILE A 420 -5.02 -40.31 -2.14
N LYS A 421 -4.36 -39.39 -2.84
CA LYS A 421 -3.90 -39.58 -4.23
C LYS A 421 -2.87 -40.71 -4.35
N SER A 422 -2.00 -40.90 -3.35
CA SER A 422 -1.07 -42.05 -3.32
C SER A 422 -1.81 -43.40 -3.30
N ARG A 423 -2.97 -43.47 -2.63
CA ARG A 423 -3.83 -44.67 -2.56
C ARG A 423 -4.74 -44.82 -3.77
N ALA A 424 -5.21 -43.73 -4.38
CA ALA A 424 -6.03 -43.76 -5.59
C ALA A 424 -5.23 -44.13 -6.86
N ASN A 425 -3.95 -43.75 -6.93
CA ASN A 425 -3.05 -44.15 -8.02
C ASN A 425 -2.71 -45.64 -8.03
N GLN A 426 -2.89 -46.36 -6.92
CA GLN A 426 -2.84 -47.84 -6.92
C GLN A 426 -4.06 -48.47 -7.62
N ARG A 427 -5.21 -47.77 -7.71
CA ARG A 427 -6.45 -48.28 -8.30
C ARG A 427 -6.72 -47.87 -9.75
N LYS A 428 -6.06 -46.81 -10.25
CA LYS A 428 -6.23 -46.31 -11.64
C LYS A 428 -5.51 -47.14 -12.73
N LYS A 429 -4.93 -48.30 -12.40
CA LYS A 429 -4.36 -49.24 -13.39
C LYS A 429 -5.40 -50.00 -14.23
N LEU A 430 -6.71 -49.71 -14.10
CA LEU A 430 -7.76 -50.60 -14.61
C LEU A 430 -8.73 -50.07 -15.67
N GLN A 431 -8.67 -48.81 -16.15
CA GLN A 431 -9.30 -48.40 -17.44
C GLN A 431 -9.13 -46.88 -17.76
N PRO A 432 -8.75 -46.49 -19.00
CA PRO A 432 -8.72 -45.10 -19.46
C PRO A 432 -9.78 -44.79 -20.54
N GLY A 433 -10.52 -43.70 -20.42
CA GLY A 433 -11.41 -43.16 -21.48
C GLY A 433 -12.12 -41.86 -21.10
N ASN A 434 -11.95 -40.80 -21.91
CA ASN A 434 -12.48 -39.43 -21.73
C ASN A 434 -14.00 -39.33 -21.98
N PRO A 435 -14.75 -38.42 -21.31
CA PRO A 435 -16.09 -38.07 -21.79
C PRO A 435 -16.40 -36.55 -22.03
N PRO A 436 -17.53 -36.24 -22.71
CA PRO A 436 -17.85 -34.95 -23.35
C PRO A 436 -18.57 -33.94 -22.42
N SER A 437 -18.89 -32.73 -22.91
CA SER A 437 -19.36 -31.54 -22.17
C SER A 437 -20.43 -31.75 -21.07
N LYS A 438 -21.41 -32.65 -21.23
CA LYS A 438 -22.38 -33.00 -20.16
C LYS A 438 -21.71 -33.64 -18.95
N LEU A 439 -20.64 -34.40 -19.19
CA LEU A 439 -19.84 -35.01 -18.15
C LEU A 439 -18.93 -33.99 -17.45
N ARG A 440 -18.56 -32.88 -18.09
CA ARG A 440 -17.86 -31.77 -17.43
C ARG A 440 -18.76 -31.05 -16.42
N ALA A 441 -20.01 -30.78 -16.77
CA ALA A 441 -21.00 -30.22 -15.85
C ALA A 441 -21.31 -31.19 -14.68
N ALA A 442 -21.45 -32.49 -14.97
CA ALA A 442 -21.62 -33.52 -13.93
C ALA A 442 -20.37 -33.68 -13.04
N THR A 443 -19.16 -33.54 -13.61
CA THR A 443 -17.88 -33.56 -12.88
C THR A 443 -17.72 -32.32 -12.00
N LEU A 444 -18.11 -31.14 -12.48
CA LEU A 444 -18.18 -29.91 -11.70
C LEU A 444 -19.13 -30.07 -10.51
N LEU A 445 -20.33 -30.63 -10.74
CA LEU A 445 -21.34 -30.88 -9.70
C LEU A 445 -20.98 -32.03 -8.74
N THR A 446 -20.09 -32.95 -9.10
CA THR A 446 -19.58 -34.01 -8.20
C THR A 446 -18.33 -33.57 -7.42
N ILE A 447 -17.53 -32.66 -7.97
CA ILE A 447 -16.37 -32.09 -7.27
C ILE A 447 -16.79 -30.94 -6.33
N LEU A 448 -17.84 -30.19 -6.68
CA LEU A 448 -18.38 -29.08 -5.88
C LEU A 448 -18.63 -29.47 -4.40
N PRO A 449 -19.34 -30.57 -4.09
CA PRO A 449 -19.61 -30.97 -2.71
C PRO A 449 -18.35 -31.34 -1.95
N SER A 450 -17.35 -31.93 -2.61
CA SER A 450 -16.05 -32.25 -2.00
C SER A 450 -15.23 -30.99 -1.76
N PHE A 451 -15.22 -30.04 -2.69
CA PHE A 451 -14.56 -28.73 -2.55
C PHE A 451 -15.24 -27.88 -1.44
N VAL A 452 -16.56 -27.96 -1.36
CA VAL A 452 -17.39 -27.23 -0.39
C VAL A 452 -17.35 -27.86 1.01
N ALA A 453 -17.41 -29.19 1.14
CA ALA A 453 -17.26 -29.89 2.43
C ALA A 453 -15.85 -29.73 3.01
N VAL A 454 -14.84 -29.70 2.13
CA VAL A 454 -13.47 -29.31 2.46
C VAL A 454 -13.46 -27.87 2.97
N SER A 455 -14.05 -26.91 2.24
CA SER A 455 -14.18 -25.51 2.69
C SER A 455 -14.91 -25.34 4.03
N PHE A 456 -15.87 -26.23 4.35
CA PHE A 456 -16.66 -26.18 5.58
C PHE A 456 -15.96 -26.81 6.79
N ALA A 457 -15.21 -27.91 6.61
CA ALA A 457 -14.37 -28.48 7.66
C ALA A 457 -13.23 -27.52 8.07
N LEU A 458 -12.82 -26.63 7.15
CA LEU A 458 -11.86 -25.55 7.40
C LEU A 458 -12.46 -24.42 8.28
N LEU A 459 -13.79 -24.24 8.28
CA LEU A 459 -14.51 -23.13 8.94
C LEU A 459 -14.85 -23.39 10.42
N GLN A 460 -15.10 -24.63 10.85
CA GLN A 460 -15.57 -24.93 12.22
C GLN A 460 -14.50 -25.51 13.17
N TRP A 461 -13.25 -25.66 12.73
CA TRP A 461 -12.25 -26.43 13.49
C TRP A 461 -11.85 -25.77 14.83
N LYS A 462 -11.87 -24.44 14.94
CA LYS A 462 -11.27 -23.74 16.08
C LYS A 462 -12.18 -23.51 17.29
N GLU A 463 -13.46 -23.88 17.25
CA GLU A 463 -14.42 -23.54 18.31
C GLU A 463 -15.21 -24.73 18.92
N LYS A 464 -14.96 -25.97 18.50
CA LYS A 464 -15.72 -27.15 18.98
C LYS A 464 -14.88 -28.21 19.68
N GLN A 465 -15.49 -28.92 20.64
CA GLN A 465 -14.83 -29.98 21.40
C GLN A 465 -14.44 -31.19 20.51
N PRO A 466 -13.38 -31.95 20.86
CA PRO A 466 -12.82 -33.02 20.01
C PRO A 466 -13.81 -34.10 19.56
N SER A 467 -14.84 -34.38 20.36
CA SER A 467 -15.90 -35.35 20.04
C SER A 467 -16.79 -34.89 18.87
N GLU A 468 -17.05 -33.60 18.75
CA GLU A 468 -17.85 -33.01 17.68
C GLU A 468 -17.04 -32.89 16.38
N GLN A 469 -15.73 -32.69 16.48
CA GLN A 469 -14.81 -32.70 15.34
C GLN A 469 -14.75 -34.08 14.67
N ILE A 470 -14.82 -35.17 15.45
CA ILE A 470 -14.86 -36.54 14.95
C ILE A 470 -16.18 -36.84 14.23
N ALA A 471 -17.31 -36.36 14.74
CA ALA A 471 -18.61 -36.53 14.10
C ALA A 471 -18.75 -35.74 12.78
N LEU A 472 -18.18 -34.53 12.72
CA LEU A 472 -18.14 -33.73 11.48
C LEU A 472 -17.26 -34.39 10.41
N ALA A 473 -16.10 -34.92 10.83
CA ALA A 473 -15.19 -35.67 9.96
C ALA A 473 -15.81 -36.98 9.46
N GLN A 474 -16.57 -37.69 10.30
CA GLN A 474 -17.29 -38.91 9.92
C GLN A 474 -18.44 -38.62 8.95
N THR A 475 -19.16 -37.50 9.12
CA THR A 475 -20.22 -37.07 8.19
C THR A 475 -19.64 -36.68 6.83
N ALA A 476 -18.52 -35.95 6.80
CA ALA A 476 -17.81 -35.62 5.57
C ALA A 476 -17.22 -36.87 4.87
N LEU A 477 -16.72 -37.84 5.65
CA LEU A 477 -16.23 -39.13 5.15
C LEU A 477 -17.38 -40.01 4.64
N GLY A 478 -18.54 -40.00 5.31
CA GLY A 478 -19.74 -40.74 4.94
C GLY A 478 -20.36 -40.24 3.63
N GLY A 479 -20.40 -38.93 3.42
CA GLY A 479 -20.83 -38.34 2.14
C GLY A 479 -19.88 -38.67 0.98
N LEU A 480 -18.57 -38.68 1.24
CA LEU A 480 -17.54 -39.07 0.27
C LEU A 480 -17.56 -40.58 -0.05
N LEU A 481 -17.82 -41.43 0.94
CA LEU A 481 -17.93 -42.88 0.75
C LEU A 481 -19.23 -43.27 0.04
N TRP A 482 -20.35 -42.62 0.36
CA TRP A 482 -21.63 -42.85 -0.32
C TRP A 482 -21.60 -42.42 -1.80
N MET A 483 -20.92 -41.32 -2.15
CA MET A 483 -20.73 -40.90 -3.54
C MET A 483 -19.75 -41.77 -4.35
N LEU A 484 -18.87 -42.52 -3.69
CA LEU A 484 -17.92 -43.41 -4.36
C LEU A 484 -18.47 -44.83 -4.57
N TRP A 485 -19.51 -45.22 -3.82
CA TRP A 485 -20.06 -46.58 -3.79
C TRP A 485 -21.59 -46.66 -4.04
N GLY A 486 -22.23 -45.53 -4.34
CA GLY A 486 -23.61 -45.44 -4.84
C GLY A 486 -23.64 -45.36 -6.35
#